data_AF-X1SBR0-F1
#
_entry.id   AF-X1SBR0-F1
#
_cell.length_a   1.000
_cell.length_b   1.000
_cell.length_c   1.000
_cell.angle_alpha   90.00
_cell.angle_beta   90.00
_cell.angle_gamma   90.00
#
_symmetry.space_group_name_H-M   'P 1'
#
loop_
_entity.id
_entity.type
_entity.pdbx_description
1 polymer ?
#
loop_
_entity_poly.entity_id
_entity_poly.type
_entity_poly.pdbx_seq_one_letter_code
_entity_poly.pdbx_strand_id
1 'polypeptide(L)' 'ADCLVEPSLAGTAPGSRYQFMRKGYFCVDPGSTSDKLVFNRIVSLRDTWDRILKANKNQKS' A
#
# COMPACT_ATOMS: atom_id res chain seq x y z
N ALA A 1 -4.35 0.24 -16.81
CA ALA A 1 -4.81 -1.01 -16.18
C ALA A 1 -5.57 -0.60 -14.95
N ASP A 2 -6.88 -0.89 -14.92
CA ASP A 2 -7.75 -0.49 -13.83
C ASP A 2 -7.65 -1.51 -12.68
N CYS A 3 -7.67 -1.02 -11.44
CA CYS A 3 -7.59 -1.84 -10.24
C CYS A 3 -8.99 -2.01 -9.65
N LEU A 4 -9.37 -3.25 -9.33
CA LEU A 4 -10.63 -3.55 -8.65
C LEU A 4 -10.41 -3.59 -7.13
N VAL A 5 -11.37 -3.03 -6.41
CA VAL A 5 -11.41 -3.02 -4.94
C VAL A 5 -12.82 -3.38 -4.48
N GLU A 6 -12.98 -3.73 -3.20
CA GLU A 6 -14.29 -4.09 -2.67
C GLU A 6 -15.26 -2.89 -2.66
N PRO A 7 -16.57 -3.11 -2.93
CA PRO A 7 -17.58 -2.05 -2.87
C PRO A 7 -17.71 -1.38 -1.50
N SER A 8 -17.36 -2.08 -0.42
CA SER A 8 -17.35 -1.58 0.96
C SER A 8 -16.40 -0.39 1.17
N LEU A 9 -15.44 -0.20 0.26
CA LEU A 9 -14.50 0.92 0.29
C LEU A 9 -15.04 2.18 -0.40
N ALA A 10 -16.24 2.12 -0.98
CA ALA A 10 -16.92 3.29 -1.52
C ALA A 10 -17.27 4.27 -0.39
N GLY A 11 -16.93 5.55 -0.57
CA GLY A 11 -17.22 6.59 0.42
C GLY A 11 -16.31 6.58 1.65
N THR A 12 -15.16 5.93 1.59
CA THR A 12 -14.18 5.93 2.69
C THR A 12 -13.58 7.32 2.89
N ALA A 13 -13.43 7.72 4.16
CA ALA A 13 -12.93 9.05 4.48
C ALA A 13 -11.42 9.14 4.18
N PRO A 14 -10.94 10.31 3.71
CA PRO A 14 -9.51 10.58 3.64
C PRO A 14 -8.78 10.27 4.95
N GLY A 15 -7.63 9.60 4.83
CA GLY A 15 -6.82 9.17 5.98
C GLY A 15 -7.27 7.86 6.66
N SER A 16 -8.42 7.29 6.31
CA SER A 16 -8.82 5.95 6.78
C SER A 16 -7.78 4.89 6.37
N ARG A 17 -7.54 3.91 7.25
CA ARG A 17 -6.51 2.87 7.08
C ARG A 17 -7.13 1.50 6.86
N TYR A 18 -6.58 0.76 5.90
CA TYR A 18 -7.07 -0.57 5.49
C TYR A 18 -5.92 -1.55 5.30
N GLN A 19 -6.18 -2.83 5.53
CA GLN A 19 -5.30 -3.91 5.12
C GLN A 19 -5.86 -4.55 3.85
N PHE A 20 -5.12 -4.45 2.75
CA PHE A 20 -5.44 -5.24 1.56
C PHE A 20 -4.79 -6.60 1.68
N MET A 21 -5.62 -7.64 1.65
CA MET A 21 -5.20 -9.02 1.89
C MET A 21 -4.02 -9.40 1.02
N ARG A 22 -2.97 -9.93 1.65
CA ARG A 22 -1.71 -10.35 1.00
C ARG A 22 -0.94 -9.24 0.26
N LYS A 23 -1.37 -7.97 0.35
CA LYS A 23 -0.73 -6.84 -0.34
C LYS A 23 0.00 -5.90 0.62
N GLY A 24 -0.63 -5.52 1.72
CA GLY A 24 -0.06 -4.57 2.67
C GLY A 24 -1.11 -3.73 3.39
N TYR A 25 -0.62 -2.75 4.13
CA TYR A 25 -1.44 -1.74 4.78
C TYR A 25 -1.43 -0.46 3.94
N PHE A 26 -2.60 0.16 3.82
CA PHE A 26 -2.86 1.32 2.96
C PHE A 26 -3.67 2.37 3.72
N CYS A 27 -3.58 3.62 3.29
CA CYS A 27 -4.48 4.69 3.71
C CYS A 27 -5.11 5.40 2.50
N VAL A 28 -6.29 5.96 2.69
CA VAL A 28 -6.97 6.80 1.70
C VAL A 28 -6.22 8.12 1.56
N ASP A 29 -5.85 8.49 0.34
CA ASP A 29 -5.15 9.74 0.06
C ASP A 29 -6.06 10.95 0.30
N PRO A 30 -5.55 12.08 0.81
CA PRO A 30 -6.32 13.31 0.98
C PRO A 30 -6.97 13.85 -0.30
N GLY A 31 -6.34 13.63 -1.46
CA GLY A 31 -6.88 14.00 -2.78
C GLY A 31 -7.78 12.92 -3.39
N SER A 32 -8.10 11.86 -2.64
CA SER A 32 -9.05 10.84 -3.07
C SER A 32 -10.46 11.42 -3.16
N THR A 33 -11.18 11.09 -4.24
CA THR A 33 -12.56 11.52 -4.49
C THR A 33 -13.46 10.30 -4.67
N SER A 34 -14.78 10.47 -4.63
CA SER A 34 -15.73 9.37 -4.85
C SER A 34 -15.59 8.74 -6.25
N ASP A 35 -15.22 9.53 -7.26
CA ASP A 35 -15.01 9.05 -8.63
C ASP A 35 -13.62 8.45 -8.84
N LYS A 36 -12.65 8.84 -8.00
CA LYS A 36 -11.26 8.41 -8.07
C LYS A 36 -10.71 8.11 -6.69
N LEU A 37 -10.87 6.86 -6.28
CA LEU A 37 -10.30 6.34 -5.05
C LEU A 37 -8.79 6.13 -5.19
N VAL A 38 -8.02 6.78 -4.33
CA VAL A 38 -6.55 6.68 -4.29
C VAL A 38 -6.11 6.15 -2.93
N PHE A 39 -5.32 5.07 -2.94
CA PHE A 39 -4.78 4.45 -1.74
C PHE A 39 -3.25 4.48 -1.74
N ASN A 40 -2.68 5.10 -0.71
CA ASN A 40 -1.23 5.12 -0.49
C ASN A 40 -0.83 3.92 0.36
N ARG A 41 0.21 3.20 -0.07
CA ARG A 41 0.76 2.07 0.70
C ARG A 41 1.61 2.59 1.85
N ILE A 42 1.23 2.21 3.07
CA ILE A 42 1.96 2.53 4.30
C ILE A 42 3.15 1.58 4.45
N VAL A 43 2.89 0.27 4.45
CA VAL A 43 3.91 -0.77 4.65
C VAL A 43 3.49 -2.08 3.98
N SER A 44 4.46 -2.85 3.49
CA SER A 44 4.24 -4.20 2.98
C SER A 44 4.03 -5.20 4.12
N LEU A 45 3.35 -6.33 3.85
CA LEU A 45 3.14 -7.36 4.88
C LEU A 45 4.42 -8.07 5.32
N ARG A 46 5.42 -8.12 4.44
CA ARG A 46 6.70 -8.73 4.75
C ARG A 46 7.75 -7.64 4.88
N ASP A 47 8.52 -7.76 5.95
CA ASP A 47 9.73 -6.99 6.15
C ASP A 47 10.78 -7.46 5.15
N THR A 48 11.23 -6.56 4.26
CA THR A 48 12.27 -6.87 3.27
C THR A 48 13.62 -6.30 3.65
N TRP A 49 13.78 -5.70 4.84
CA TRP A 49 15.03 -5.06 5.25
C TRP A 49 16.18 -6.06 5.28
N ASP A 50 15.96 -7.26 5.83
CA ASP A 50 16.98 -8.32 5.86
C ASP A 50 17.48 -8.72 4.46
N ARG A 51 16.59 -8.72 3.46
CA ARG A 51 16.98 -9.04 2.08
C ARG A 51 17.77 -7.89 1.45
N ILE A 52 17.37 -6.65 1.70
CA ILE A 52 18.04 -5.45 1.19
C ILE A 52 19.44 -5.32 1.80
N LEU A 53 19.59 -5.59 3.10
CA LEU A 53 20.88 -5.56 3.79
C LEU A 53 21.85 -6.61 3.24
N LYS A 54 21.37 -7.84 2.99
CA LYS A 54 22.19 -8.90 2.38
C LYS A 54 22.58 -8.57 0.93
N ALA A 55 21.67 -8.02 0.14
CA ALA A 55 21.96 -7.61 -1.24
C ALA A 55 23.03 -6.51 -1.32
N ASN A 56 22.98 -5.50 -0.44
CA ASN A 56 23.96 -4.42 -0.42
C ASN A 56 25.37 -4.85 0.02
N LYS A 57 25.51 -5.89 0.86
CA LYS A 57 26.83 -6.44 1.23
C LYS A 57 27.54 -7.10 0.05
N ASN A 58 26.80 -7.74 -0.85
CA ASN A 58 27.37 -8.46 -2.00
C ASN A 58 27.82 -7.54 -3.15
N GLN A 59 27.46 -6.26 -3.14
CA GLN A 59 27.87 -5.29 -4.17
C GLN A 59 29.17 -4.52 -3.81
N LYS A 60 29.71 -4.72 -2.60
CA LYS A 60 30.96 -4.09 -2.14
C LYS A 60 32.16 -5.06 -2.13
N SER A 61 32.08 -6.17 -2.86
CA SER A 61 33.18 -7.15 -2.99
C SER A 61 33.80 -7.12 -4.38
#